data_AF-A0AAW2BCF9-F1
#
_entry.id   AF-A0AAW2BCF9-F1
#
_cell.length_a   1.000
_cell.length_b   1.000
_cell.length_c   1.000
_cell.angle_alpha   90.00
_cell.angle_beta   90.00
_cell.angle_gamma   90.00
#
_symmetry.space_group_name_H-M   'P 1'
#
loop_
_entity.id
_entity.type
_entity.pdbx_description
1 polymer ?
#
loop_
_entity_poly.entity_id
_entity_poly.type
_entity_poly.pdbx_seq_one_letter_code
_entity_poly.pdbx_strand_id
1 'polypeptide(L)' 'MADGQFSFDTWKKMLATLNELGKRSFTMTQFKGKFNRMRLLHREFSTLINQTGFGWDAETNTVHTLEESWQTYCRMSLYF' A
#
# COMPACT_ATOMS: atom_id res chain seq x y z
N MET A 1 -14.03 17.33 -8.12
CA MET A 1 -12.75 16.61 -7.96
C MET A 1 -13.11 15.16 -7.71
N ALA A 2 -12.55 14.21 -8.47
CA ALA A 2 -12.83 12.79 -8.23
C ALA A 2 -12.26 12.38 -6.87
N ASP A 3 -13.05 11.65 -6.10
CA ASP A 3 -12.71 11.27 -4.73
C ASP A 3 -11.36 10.52 -4.70
N GLY A 4 -10.45 10.95 -3.83
CA GLY A 4 -9.15 10.30 -3.61
C GLY A 4 -7.95 10.74 -4.45
N GLN A 5 -8.02 11.82 -5.25
CA GLN A 5 -6.85 12.42 -5.91
C GLN A 5 -6.47 13.78 -5.30
N PHE A 6 -5.20 13.95 -4.94
CA PHE A 6 -4.67 15.26 -4.52
C PHE A 6 -4.59 16.22 -5.71
N SER A 7 -4.79 17.52 -5.43
CA SER A 7 -4.55 18.58 -6.42
C SER A 7 -3.07 18.63 -6.83
N PHE A 8 -2.79 19.22 -7.99
CA PHE A 8 -1.41 19.38 -8.47
C PHE A 8 -0.55 20.18 -7.50
N ASP A 9 -1.08 21.25 -6.89
CA ASP A 9 -0.37 22.05 -5.89
C ASP A 9 -0.03 21.26 -4.64
N THR A 10 -0.95 20.39 -4.19
CA THR A 10 -0.71 19.51 -3.05
C THR A 10 0.41 18.51 -3.38
N TRP A 11 0.39 17.91 -4.58
CA TRP A 11 1.48 17.06 -5.06
C TRP A 11 2.84 17.78 -5.07
N LYS A 12 2.86 19.02 -5.55
CA LYS A 12 4.07 19.83 -5.63
C LYS A 12 4.63 20.14 -4.24
N LYS A 13 3.77 20.51 -3.28
CA LYS A 13 4.17 20.75 -1.89
C LYS A 13 4.75 19.49 -1.24
N MET A 14 4.05 18.35 -1.35
CA MET A 14 4.51 17.07 -0.81
C MET A 14 5.87 16.64 -1.39
N LEU A 15 6.06 16.81 -2.71
CA LEU A 15 7.34 16.50 -3.36
C LEU A 15 8.47 17.39 -2.84
N ALA A 16 8.23 18.70 -2.72
CA ALA A 16 9.22 19.63 -2.21
C ALA A 16 9.67 19.26 -0.79
N THR A 17 8.71 19.01 0.11
CA THR A 17 8.99 18.58 1.48
C THR A 17 9.76 17.26 1.53
N LEU A 18 9.37 16.26 0.72
CA LEU A 18 10.06 14.96 0.69
C LEU A 18 11.50 15.09 0.17
N ASN A 19 11.73 15.92 -0.83
CA ASN A 19 13.06 16.20 -1.37
C ASN A 19 13.95 16.94 -0.36
N GLU A 20 13.39 17.91 0.35
CA GLU A 20 14.07 18.65 1.41
C GLU A 20 14.47 17.74 2.58
N LEU A 21 13.50 17.00 3.14
CA LEU A 21 13.75 16.06 4.24
C LEU A 21 14.71 14.94 3.86
N GLY A 22 14.55 14.40 2.64
CA GLY A 22 15.37 13.30 2.13
C GLY A 22 16.73 13.74 1.60
N LYS A 23 17.01 15.05 1.49
CA LYS A 23 18.17 15.63 0.79
C LYS A 23 18.37 15.01 -0.60
N ARG A 24 17.28 14.87 -1.35
CA ARG A 24 17.23 14.25 -2.69
C ARG A 24 16.42 15.09 -3.65
N SER A 25 16.56 14.84 -4.94
CA SER A 25 15.87 15.56 -6.02
C SER A 25 15.03 14.61 -6.87
N PHE A 26 13.99 14.03 -6.27
CA PHE A 26 13.05 13.18 -7.00
C PHE A 26 12.17 14.01 -7.94
N THR A 27 11.79 13.38 -9.06
CA THR A 27 10.81 13.95 -10.00
C THR A 27 9.38 13.66 -9.56
N MET A 28 8.43 14.44 -10.08
CA MET A 28 6.99 14.22 -9.85
C MET A 28 6.56 12.79 -10.24
N THR A 29 7.08 12.26 -11.35
CA THR A 29 6.78 10.90 -11.83
C THR A 29 7.28 9.84 -10.85
N GLN A 30 8.51 9.97 -10.36
CA GLN A 30 9.08 9.04 -9.37
C GLN A 30 8.28 9.04 -8.07
N PHE A 31 7.91 10.23 -7.59
CA PHE A 31 7.16 10.38 -6.35
C PHE A 31 5.74 9.81 -6.46
N LYS A 32 4.99 10.19 -7.50
CA LYS A 32 3.65 9.64 -7.74
C LYS A 32 3.68 8.12 -7.94
N GLY A 33 4.67 7.61 -8.67
CA GLY A 33 4.85 6.16 -8.86
C GLY A 33 5.06 5.43 -7.54
N LYS A 34 5.96 5.92 -6.68
CA LYS A 34 6.20 5.34 -5.35
C LYS A 34 4.96 5.43 -4.47
N PHE A 35 4.28 6.57 -4.44
CA PHE A 35 3.03 6.75 -3.68
C PHE A 35 1.97 5.75 -4.12
N ASN A 36 1.73 5.63 -5.43
CA ASN A 36 0.71 4.73 -5.96
C ASN A 36 1.03 3.27 -5.60
N ARG A 37 2.30 2.86 -5.71
CA ARG A 37 2.72 1.51 -5.30
C ARG A 37 2.48 1.27 -3.81
N MET A 38 2.82 2.22 -2.94
CA MET A 38 2.59 2.09 -1.50
C MET A 38 1.09 2.03 -1.18
N ARG A 39 0.28 2.86 -1.84
CA ARG A 39 -1.18 2.86 -1.70
C ARG A 39 -1.79 1.52 -2.15
N LEU A 40 -1.29 0.93 -3.23
CA LEU A 40 -1.73 -0.38 -3.70
C LEU A 40 -1.39 -1.47 -2.67
N LEU A 41 -0.14 -1.54 -2.22
CA LEU A 41 0.29 -2.51 -1.20
C LEU A 41 -0.53 -2.39 0.10
N HIS A 42 -0.78 -1.16 0.56
CA HIS A 42 -1.62 -0.92 1.73
C HIS A 42 -3.05 -1.44 1.51
N ARG A 43 -3.63 -1.22 0.33
CA ARG A 43 -4.97 -1.72 -0.01
C ARG A 43 -5.00 -3.24 -0.04
N GLU A 44 -4.04 -3.87 -0.70
CA GLU A 44 -3.92 -5.33 -0.76
C GLU A 44 -3.78 -5.93 0.66
N PHE A 45 -2.90 -5.36 1.48
CA PHE A 45 -2.74 -5.78 2.87
C PHE A 45 -4.01 -5.55 3.70
N SER A 46 -4.68 -4.41 3.53
CA SER A 46 -5.96 -4.13 4.21
C SER A 46 -7.06 -5.10 3.77
N THR A 47 -7.09 -5.49 2.50
CA THR A 47 -8.03 -6.51 2.02
C THR A 47 -7.70 -7.86 2.66
N LEU A 48 -6.43 -8.26 2.67
CA LEU A 48 -5.96 -9.52 3.23
C LEU A 48 -6.36 -9.69 4.70
N ILE A 49 -6.04 -8.71 5.55
CA ILE A 49 -6.31 -8.78 6.99
C ILE A 49 -7.81 -8.72 7.32
N ASN A 50 -8.64 -8.16 6.42
CA ASN A 50 -10.10 -8.14 6.60
C ASN A 50 -10.78 -9.44 6.12
N GLN A 51 -10.04 -10.40 5.56
CA GLN A 51 -10.61 -11.70 5.21
C GLN A 51 -10.81 -12.60 6.43
N THR A 52 -11.89 -13.38 6.41
CA THR A 52 -12.19 -14.34 7.46
C THR A 52 -11.05 -15.36 7.62
N GLY A 53 -10.54 -15.50 8.84
CA GLY A 53 -9.44 -16.42 9.17
C GLY A 53 -8.05 -15.79 9.15
N PHE A 54 -7.92 -14.53 8.72
CA PHE A 54 -6.66 -13.80 8.72
C PHE A 54 -6.60 -12.85 9.91
N GLY A 55 -5.68 -13.12 10.84
CA GLY A 55 -5.32 -12.22 11.92
C GLY A 55 -3.96 -11.59 11.66
N TRP A 56 -3.71 -10.42 12.26
CA TRP A 56 -2.37 -9.86 12.32
C TRP A 56 -1.80 -10.03 13.72
N ASP A 57 -0.62 -10.62 13.79
CA ASP A 57 0.16 -10.68 15.02
C ASP A 57 1.15 -9.51 15.04
N ALA A 58 0.89 -8.56 15.92
CA ALA A 58 1.73 -7.37 16.10
C ALA A 58 3.06 -7.68 16.78
N GLU A 59 3.17 -8.77 17.54
CA GLU A 59 4.41 -9.13 18.25
C GLU A 59 5.44 -9.71 17.27
N THR A 60 5.00 -10.60 16.38
CA THR A 60 5.87 -11.21 15.37
C THR A 60 5.92 -10.45 14.05
N ASN A 61 5.02 -9.46 13.87
CA ASN A 61 4.84 -8.73 12.62
C ASN A 61 4.55 -9.68 11.44
N THR A 62 3.68 -10.67 11.69
CA THR A 62 3.25 -11.68 10.70
C THR A 62 1.73 -11.84 10.66
N VAL A 63 1.24 -12.39 9.55
CA VAL A 63 -0.17 -12.76 9.42
C VAL A 63 -0.36 -14.10 10.13
N HIS A 64 -1.17 -14.12 11.18
CA HIS A 64 -1.58 -15.33 11.86
C HIS A 64 -2.83 -15.91 11.16
N THR A 65 -2.66 -17.03 10.48
CA THR A 65 -3.74 -17.73 9.79
C THR A 65 -3.43 -19.23 9.73
N LEU A 66 -4.46 -20.05 9.50
CA LEU A 66 -4.27 -21.46 9.16
C LEU A 66 -3.67 -21.58 7.75
N GLU A 67 -2.80 -22.58 7.54
CA GLU A 67 -2.19 -22.87 6.24
C GLU A 67 -3.25 -23.11 5.15
N GLU A 68 -4.36 -23.79 5.49
CA GLU A 68 -5.48 -24.03 4.58
C GLU A 68 -6.13 -22.72 4.07
N SER A 69 -6.25 -21.71 4.94
CA SER A 69 -6.77 -20.39 4.59
C SER A 69 -5.80 -19.65 3.67
N TRP A 70 -4.48 -19.79 3.89
CA TRP A 70 -3.45 -19.21 3.03
C TRP A 70 -3.45 -19.83 1.62
N GLN A 71 -3.53 -21.16 1.53
CA GLN A 71 -3.64 -21.89 0.26
C GLN A 71 -4.91 -21.51 -0.51
N THR A 72 -6.04 -21.39 0.19
CA THR A 72 -7.32 -20.99 -0.42
C THR A 72 -7.24 -19.57 -0.97
N TYR A 73 -6.68 -18.63 -0.22
CA TYR A 73 -6.48 -17.26 -0.67
C TYR A 73 -5.57 -17.17 -1.90
N CYS A 74 -4.40 -17.83 -1.85
CA CYS A 74 -3.47 -17.86 -2.97
C CYS A 74 -4.14 -18.45 -4.22
N ARG A 75 -4.89 -19.54 -4.06
CA ARG A 75 -5.63 -20.18 -5.14
C ARG A 75 -6.68 -19.23 -5.74
N MET A 76 -7.50 -18.57 -4.93
CA MET A 76 -8.50 -17.61 -5.41
C MET A 76 -7.86 -16.43 -6.14
N SER A 77 -6.73 -15.92 -5.64
CA SER A 77 -6.01 -14.79 -6.26
C SER A 77 -5.38 -15.09 -7.63
N LEU A 78 -5.21 -16.37 -7.98
CA LEU A 78 -4.67 -16.81 -9.28
C LEU A 78 -5.74 -17.05 -10.35
N TYR A 79 -7.02 -17.12 -9.97
CA TYR A 79 -8.14 -17.35 -10.88
C TYR A 79 -8.89 -16.07 -11.28
N PHE A 80 -8.46 -14.91 -10.79
CA PHE A 80 -8.96 -13.57 -11.12
C PHE A 80 -7.82 -12.69 -11.64
#